data_AF-A0A2A7N3L5-F1
#
_entry.id   AF-A0A2A7N3L5-F1
#
_cell.length_a   1.000
_cell.length_b   1.000
_cell.length_c   1.000
_cell.angle_alpha   90.00
_cell.angle_beta   90.00
_cell.angle_gamma   90.00
#
_symmetry.space_group_name_H-M   'P 1'
#
loop_
_entity.id
_entity.type
_entity.pdbx_description
1 polymer ?
#
loop_
_entity_poly.entity_id
_entity_poly.type
_entity_poly.pdbx_seq_one_letter_code
_entity_poly.pdbx_strand_id
1 'polypeptide(L)'
;MLAATLVSLGVVFLAELGDKSQLMTMTYALRYRWWVVLSGVAIASFLVHGVSVTIGHFLGMTLPERPIALGAAIVFLLFAIWTWRESRDNGDEEVRTAVAPRHVLLAIVSSFVLAELGDKTMLATVALASDYNWAGVWIGATLGMVLADGVAVAVGVVLHKQLPERFLHRAAAVLFLLFGLWMLFNGALGWHLAAIAITAAIAAVAVIAGVVAVIRLRRAPAPEVGPMEPSPDRS
;
A
#
# COMPACT_ATOMS: atom_id res chain seq x y z
N MET A 1 18.14 10.71 7.65
CA MET A 1 17.15 11.22 6.68
C MET A 1 16.92 10.25 5.52
N LEU A 2 17.93 9.94 4.70
CA LEU A 2 17.76 9.07 3.51
C LEU A 2 17.14 7.69 3.81
N ALA A 3 17.58 7.01 4.87
CA ALA A 3 17.00 5.73 5.27
C ALA A 3 15.51 5.85 5.61
N ALA A 4 15.11 6.88 6.35
CA ALA A 4 13.71 7.14 6.69
C ALA A 4 12.87 7.37 5.42
N THR A 5 13.39 8.13 4.46
CA THR A 5 12.74 8.37 3.17
C THR A 5 12.56 7.10 2.35
N LEU A 6 13.58 6.26 2.24
CA LEU A 6 13.49 5.01 1.47
C LEU A 6 12.55 4.00 2.15
N VAL A 7 12.60 3.91 3.48
CA VAL A 7 11.73 3.03 4.25
C VAL A 7 10.28 3.46 4.13
N SER A 8 9.96 4.74 4.39
CA SER A 8 8.58 5.21 4.31
C SER A 8 8.04 5.22 2.88
N LEU A 9 8.89 5.51 1.88
CA LEU A 9 8.54 5.36 0.47
C LEU A 9 8.15 3.92 0.16
N GLY A 10 8.98 2.95 0.52
CA GLY A 10 8.71 1.54 0.26
C GLY A 10 7.46 1.04 0.98
N VAL A 11 7.28 1.44 2.25
CA VAL A 11 6.11 1.06 3.05
C VAL A 11 4.82 1.64 2.49
N VAL A 12 4.76 2.95 2.28
CA VAL A 12 3.55 3.60 1.76
C VAL A 12 3.26 3.16 0.34
N PHE A 13 4.28 3.08 -0.52
CA PHE A 13 4.11 2.58 -1.89
C PHE A 13 3.49 1.18 -1.88
N LEU A 14 4.03 0.24 -1.12
CA LEU A 14 3.52 -1.14 -1.14
C LEU A 14 2.16 -1.27 -0.44
N ALA A 15 1.93 -0.49 0.63
CA ALA A 15 0.67 -0.49 1.35
C ALA A 15 -0.51 0.01 0.49
N GLU A 16 -0.25 0.96 -0.40
CA GLU A 16 -1.25 1.54 -1.30
C GLU A 16 -1.58 0.63 -2.50
N LEU A 17 -0.65 -0.22 -2.91
CA LEU A 17 -0.85 -1.04 -4.10
C LEU A 17 -2.01 -2.03 -3.92
N GLY A 18 -3.05 -1.83 -4.73
CA GLY A 18 -4.29 -2.61 -4.74
C GLY A 18 -5.43 -1.99 -3.92
N ASP A 19 -5.26 -0.80 -3.36
CA ASP A 19 -6.25 -0.21 -2.46
C ASP A 19 -7.40 0.53 -3.16
N LYS A 20 -8.43 0.86 -2.38
CA LYS A 20 -9.63 1.59 -2.80
C LYS A 20 -9.30 3.01 -3.27
N SER A 21 -8.37 3.69 -2.60
CA SER A 21 -7.80 4.98 -3.00
C SER A 21 -7.21 4.90 -4.42
N GLN A 22 -6.46 3.84 -4.70
CA GLN A 22 -5.92 3.57 -6.03
C GLN A 22 -7.01 3.38 -7.11
N LEU A 23 -8.11 2.67 -6.80
CA LEU A 23 -9.26 2.54 -7.71
C LEU A 23 -9.97 3.87 -7.96
N MET A 24 -10.07 4.74 -6.94
CA MET A 24 -10.59 6.09 -7.11
C MET A 24 -9.68 6.90 -8.04
N THR A 25 -8.36 6.84 -7.86
CA THR A 25 -7.37 7.51 -8.72
C THR A 25 -7.52 7.07 -10.18
N MET A 26 -7.65 5.77 -10.43
CA MET A 26 -7.90 5.24 -11.78
C MET A 26 -9.21 5.79 -12.36
N THR A 27 -10.28 5.78 -11.57
CA THR A 27 -11.59 6.29 -11.99
C THR A 27 -11.54 7.78 -12.36
N TYR A 28 -10.82 8.59 -11.59
CA TYR A 28 -10.60 10.00 -11.92
C TYR A 28 -9.73 10.19 -13.16
N ALA A 29 -8.70 9.36 -13.36
CA ALA A 29 -7.81 9.44 -14.52
C ALA A 29 -8.49 9.03 -15.84
N LEU A 30 -9.57 8.24 -15.79
CA LEU A 30 -10.42 7.96 -16.95
C LEU A 30 -11.29 9.15 -17.37
N ARG A 31 -11.61 10.06 -16.42
CA ARG A 31 -12.48 11.22 -16.67
C ARG A 31 -11.72 12.53 -16.85
N TYR A 32 -10.51 12.62 -16.30
CA TYR A 32 -9.72 13.85 -16.24
C TYR A 32 -8.25 13.60 -16.60
N ARG A 33 -7.54 14.67 -16.94
CA ARG A 33 -6.12 14.62 -17.32
C ARG A 33 -5.26 14.07 -16.18
N TRP A 34 -4.42 13.08 -16.46
CA TRP A 34 -3.62 12.35 -15.46
C TRP A 34 -2.79 13.26 -14.54
N TRP A 35 -2.21 14.34 -15.05
CA TRP A 35 -1.40 15.26 -14.24
C TRP A 35 -2.23 16.10 -13.26
N VAL A 36 -3.51 16.34 -13.57
CA VAL A 36 -4.45 17.00 -12.65
C VAL A 36 -4.85 16.05 -11.53
N VAL A 37 -4.98 14.76 -11.85
CA VAL A 37 -5.27 13.73 -10.85
C VAL A 37 -4.07 13.54 -9.92
N LEU A 38 -2.87 13.34 -10.47
CA LEU A 38 -1.66 13.16 -9.66
C LEU A 38 -1.30 14.40 -8.84
N SER A 39 -1.58 15.62 -9.31
CA SER A 39 -1.38 16.82 -8.48
C SER A 39 -2.39 16.89 -7.33
N GLY A 40 -3.64 16.48 -7.55
CA GLY A 40 -4.66 16.36 -6.50
C GLY A 40 -4.29 15.33 -5.45
N VAL A 41 -3.88 14.13 -5.89
CA VAL A 41 -3.34 13.08 -5.02
C VAL A 41 -2.14 13.63 -4.24
N ALA A 42 -1.13 14.17 -4.91
CA ALA A 42 0.07 14.68 -4.24
C ALA A 42 -0.24 15.72 -3.14
N ILE A 43 -1.18 16.63 -3.39
CA ILE A 43 -1.62 17.61 -2.38
C ILE A 43 -2.31 16.89 -1.20
N ALA A 44 -3.23 15.96 -1.48
CA ALA A 44 -3.91 15.20 -0.43
C ALA A 44 -2.93 14.36 0.41
N SER A 45 -2.04 13.61 -0.23
CA SER A 45 -1.01 12.79 0.42
C SER A 45 -0.09 13.66 1.28
N PHE A 46 0.34 14.81 0.75
CA PHE A 46 1.18 15.74 1.51
C PHE A 46 0.48 16.22 2.80
N LEU A 47 -0.82 16.52 2.73
CA LEU A 47 -1.62 16.93 3.89
C LEU A 47 -1.80 15.79 4.90
N VAL A 48 -2.25 14.61 4.46
CA VAL A 48 -2.53 13.46 5.33
C VAL A 48 -1.25 12.94 5.98
N HIS A 49 -0.17 12.79 5.21
CA HIS A 49 1.12 12.40 5.77
C HIS A 49 1.72 13.50 6.64
N GLY A 50 1.48 14.77 6.33
CA GLY A 50 1.88 15.88 7.20
C GLY A 50 1.26 15.79 8.58
N VAL A 51 -0.05 15.52 8.66
CA VAL A 51 -0.76 15.26 9.92
C VAL A 51 -0.19 14.02 10.62
N SER A 52 -0.02 12.91 9.89
CA SER A 52 0.52 11.65 10.41
C SER A 52 1.91 11.82 11.02
N VAL A 53 2.80 12.50 10.29
CA VAL A 53 4.18 12.75 10.71
C VAL A 53 4.21 13.69 11.91
N THR A 54 3.35 14.70 11.94
CA THR A 54 3.23 15.59 13.10
C THR A 54 2.85 14.78 14.34
N ILE A 55 1.81 13.95 14.25
CA ILE A 55 1.38 13.08 15.36
C ILE A 55 2.52 12.15 15.79
N GLY A 56 3.11 11.41 14.85
CA GLY A 56 4.19 10.46 15.16
C GLY A 56 5.42 11.13 15.77
N HIS A 57 5.83 12.28 15.24
CA HIS A 57 6.95 13.05 15.78
C HIS A 57 6.71 13.50 17.22
N PHE A 58 5.53 14.03 17.52
CA PHE A 58 5.19 14.43 18.89
C PHE A 58 5.05 13.24 19.84
N LEU A 59 4.52 12.10 19.38
CA LEU A 59 4.50 10.86 20.17
C LEU A 59 5.93 10.40 20.50
N GLY A 60 6.82 10.38 19.51
CA GLY A 60 8.24 10.02 19.67
C GLY A 60 9.01 10.93 20.63
N MET A 61 8.62 12.21 20.74
CA MET A 61 9.25 13.15 21.69
C MET A 61 8.68 13.08 23.11
N THR A 62 7.45 12.59 23.28
CA THR A 62 6.72 12.68 24.56
C THR A 62 6.62 11.36 25.30
N LEU A 63 6.51 10.24 24.59
CA LEU A 63 6.33 8.92 25.18
C LEU A 63 7.67 8.15 25.22
N PRO A 64 7.84 7.23 26.18
CA PRO A 64 9.00 6.35 26.19
C PRO A 64 9.02 5.42 24.97
N GLU A 65 10.22 5.03 24.52
CA GLU A 65 10.41 4.23 23.30
C GLU A 65 9.67 2.88 23.33
N ARG A 66 9.65 2.19 24.48
CA ARG A 66 9.08 0.82 24.57
C ARG A 66 7.56 0.78 24.37
N PRO A 67 6.73 1.62 25.04
CA PRO A 67 5.30 1.69 24.77
C PRO A 67 4.95 2.09 23.33
N ILE A 68 5.69 3.03 22.75
CA ILE A 68 5.50 3.44 21.35
C ILE A 68 5.75 2.25 20.42
N ALA A 69 6.90 1.59 20.58
CA ALA A 69 7.26 0.43 19.77
C ALA A 69 6.25 -0.71 19.93
N LEU A 70 5.72 -0.94 21.14
CA LEU A 70 4.69 -1.94 21.37
C LEU A 70 3.38 -1.57 20.66
N GLY A 71 2.93 -0.32 20.78
CA GLY A 71 1.73 0.16 20.11
C GLY A 71 1.84 0.06 18.59
N ALA A 72 2.98 0.50 18.03
CA ALA A 72 3.26 0.39 16.62
C ALA A 72 3.33 -1.07 16.14
N ALA A 73 3.97 -1.95 16.92
CA ALA A 73 4.00 -3.38 16.62
C ALA A 73 2.60 -3.98 16.55
N ILE A 74 1.73 -3.66 17.52
CA ILE A 74 0.33 -4.12 17.53
C ILE A 74 -0.39 -3.65 16.26
N VAL A 75 -0.27 -2.36 15.92
CA VAL A 75 -0.91 -1.77 14.73
C VAL A 75 -0.44 -2.46 13.45
N PHE A 76 0.88 -2.62 13.26
CA PHE A 76 1.44 -3.30 12.09
C PHE A 76 1.03 -4.77 12.00
N LEU A 77 0.97 -5.49 13.13
CA LEU A 77 0.52 -6.89 13.14
C LEU A 77 -0.98 -7.02 12.83
N LEU A 78 -1.80 -6.09 13.33
CA LEU A 78 -3.23 -6.03 12.98
C LEU A 78 -3.42 -5.80 11.48
N PHE A 79 -2.66 -4.86 10.88
CA PHE A 79 -2.70 -4.65 9.43
C PHE A 79 -2.18 -5.84 8.64
N ALA A 80 -1.11 -6.50 9.09
CA ALA A 80 -0.64 -7.72 8.45
C ALA A 80 -1.74 -8.78 8.36
N ILE A 81 -2.48 -9.00 9.45
CA ILE A 81 -3.58 -9.96 9.49
C ILE A 81 -4.77 -9.48 8.64
N TRP A 82 -5.17 -8.21 8.75
CA TRP A 82 -6.30 -7.66 8.02
C TRP A 82 -6.05 -7.67 6.51
N THR A 83 -4.93 -7.12 6.06
CA THR A 83 -4.54 -7.10 4.63
C THR A 83 -4.37 -8.51 4.06
N TRP A 84 -3.88 -9.48 4.86
CA TRP A 84 -3.81 -10.87 4.42
C TRP A 84 -5.19 -11.52 4.23
N ARG A 85 -6.16 -11.16 5.09
CA ARG A 85 -7.54 -11.65 4.97
C ARG A 85 -8.26 -11.03 3.78
N GLU A 86 -8.10 -9.73 3.56
CA GLU A 86 -8.68 -9.02 2.41
C GLU A 86 -8.26 -9.67 1.08
N SER A 87 -6.97 -10.04 0.96
CA SER A 87 -6.46 -10.75 -0.23
C SER A 87 -7.19 -12.08 -0.57
N ARG A 88 -7.95 -12.67 0.35
CA ARG A 88 -8.72 -13.90 0.12
C ARG A 88 -10.17 -13.64 -0.29
N ASP A 89 -10.70 -12.46 0.01
CA ASP A 89 -12.12 -12.14 -0.04
C ASP A 89 -12.40 -11.03 -1.06
N ASN A 90 -11.88 -11.17 -2.29
CA ASN A 90 -12.17 -10.22 -3.36
C ASN A 90 -13.56 -10.52 -3.93
N GLY A 91 -14.59 -10.05 -3.23
CA GLY A 91 -15.94 -9.85 -3.78
C GLY A 91 -16.04 -8.47 -4.43
N ASP A 92 -16.72 -8.40 -5.57
CA ASP A 92 -16.82 -7.22 -6.42
C ASP A 92 -17.38 -6.00 -5.66
N GLU A 93 -16.52 -5.04 -5.29
CA GLU A 93 -16.96 -3.74 -4.78
C GLU A 93 -17.44 -2.87 -5.94
N GLU A 94 -18.75 -2.59 -5.98
CA GLU A 94 -19.33 -1.63 -6.90
C GLU A 94 -18.87 -0.20 -6.56
N VAL A 95 -18.00 0.35 -7.41
CA VAL A 95 -17.56 1.74 -7.36
C VAL A 95 -18.75 2.67 -7.66
N ARG A 96 -19.31 3.28 -6.61
CA ARG A 96 -20.41 4.24 -6.75
C ARG A 96 -19.93 5.50 -7.48
N THR A 97 -20.64 5.85 -8.54
CA THR A 97 -20.34 7.03 -9.37
C THR A 97 -20.67 8.33 -8.62
N ALA A 98 -19.65 9.08 -8.22
CA ALA A 98 -19.82 10.41 -7.66
C ALA A 98 -20.18 11.46 -8.74
N VAL A 99 -21.08 12.39 -8.37
CA VAL A 99 -21.57 13.50 -9.20
C VAL A 99 -20.42 14.42 -9.61
N ALA A 100 -20.39 14.84 -10.88
CA ALA A 100 -19.33 15.67 -11.45
C ALA A 100 -19.22 17.04 -10.73
N PRO A 101 -18.13 17.31 -9.99
CA PRO A 101 -17.98 18.55 -9.25
C PRO A 101 -17.43 19.68 -10.13
N ARG A 102 -17.83 20.92 -9.82
CA ARG A 102 -17.40 22.14 -10.55
C ARG A 102 -15.89 22.41 -10.46
N HIS A 103 -15.23 21.89 -9.42
CA HIS A 103 -13.78 22.02 -9.20
C HIS A 103 -13.16 20.63 -9.01
N VAL A 104 -12.65 20.06 -10.09
CA VAL A 104 -12.11 18.69 -10.15
C VAL A 104 -10.97 18.47 -9.15
N LEU A 105 -10.02 19.41 -9.07
CA LEU A 105 -8.87 19.30 -8.16
C LEU A 105 -9.33 19.24 -6.69
N LEU A 106 -10.26 20.11 -6.30
CA LEU A 106 -10.77 20.15 -4.93
C LEU A 106 -11.47 18.83 -4.59
N ALA A 107 -12.28 18.30 -5.52
CA ALA A 107 -12.95 17.03 -5.31
C ALA A 107 -11.97 15.88 -5.10
N ILE A 108 -10.93 15.78 -5.94
CA ILE A 108 -9.88 14.76 -5.78
C ILE A 108 -9.20 14.91 -4.43
N VAL A 109 -8.78 16.13 -4.07
CA VAL A 109 -8.12 16.38 -2.78
C VAL A 109 -9.04 15.98 -1.62
N SER A 110 -10.30 16.41 -1.62
CA SER A 110 -11.24 16.10 -0.54
C SER A 110 -11.56 14.62 -0.42
N SER A 111 -11.79 13.93 -1.54
CA SER A 111 -12.11 12.50 -1.55
C SER A 111 -10.92 11.67 -1.10
N PHE A 112 -9.72 12.02 -1.56
CA PHE A 112 -8.50 11.30 -1.18
C PHE A 112 -8.13 11.55 0.28
N VAL A 113 -8.21 12.80 0.76
CA VAL A 113 -8.04 13.11 2.19
C VAL A 113 -9.02 12.30 3.04
N LEU A 114 -10.31 12.25 2.67
CA LEU A 114 -11.31 11.49 3.42
C LEU A 114 -11.07 9.97 3.40
N ALA A 115 -10.55 9.43 2.30
CA ALA A 115 -10.26 8.01 2.19
C ALA A 115 -9.00 7.60 2.96
N GLU A 116 -7.96 8.43 2.94
CA GLU A 116 -6.69 8.16 3.61
C GLU A 116 -6.72 8.50 5.12
N LEU A 117 -7.67 9.32 5.56
CA LEU A 117 -7.79 9.69 6.98
C LEU A 117 -8.21 8.48 7.82
N GLY A 118 -7.27 8.02 8.66
CA GLY A 118 -7.45 6.89 9.55
C GLY A 118 -7.14 5.54 8.93
N ASP A 119 -6.63 5.52 7.69
CA ASP A 119 -6.27 4.29 7.01
C ASP A 119 -4.90 3.72 7.47
N LYS A 120 -4.59 2.49 7.04
CA LYS A 120 -3.34 1.77 7.31
C LYS A 120 -2.10 2.58 6.94
N THR A 121 -2.14 3.34 5.85
CA THR A 121 -1.03 4.20 5.40
C THR A 121 -0.78 5.33 6.42
N MET A 122 -1.84 5.93 6.96
CA MET A 122 -1.77 6.97 7.99
C MET A 122 -1.13 6.42 9.28
N LEU A 123 -1.64 5.30 9.78
CA LEU A 123 -1.12 4.70 11.02
C LEU A 123 0.32 4.18 10.86
N ALA A 124 0.67 3.59 9.70
CA ALA A 124 2.05 3.21 9.40
C ALA A 124 2.97 4.43 9.36
N THR A 125 2.52 5.55 8.80
CA THR A 125 3.28 6.80 8.75
C THR A 125 3.49 7.39 10.15
N VAL A 126 2.46 7.36 11.02
CA VAL A 126 2.58 7.76 12.43
C VAL A 126 3.65 6.93 13.15
N ALA A 127 3.59 5.61 13.01
CA ALA A 127 4.55 4.69 13.63
C ALA A 127 5.97 4.87 13.10
N LEU A 128 6.14 5.12 11.81
CA LEU A 128 7.46 5.40 11.26
C LEU A 128 8.00 6.76 11.73
N ALA A 129 7.15 7.79 11.86
CA ALA A 129 7.57 9.12 12.28
C ALA A 129 7.90 9.22 13.78
N SER A 130 7.51 8.25 14.61
CA SER A 130 7.94 8.19 16.01
C SER A 130 9.38 7.70 16.18
N ASP A 131 9.82 6.81 15.30
CA ASP A 131 11.12 6.12 15.43
C ASP A 131 12.17 6.66 14.44
N TYR A 132 11.71 7.19 13.30
CA TYR A 132 12.57 7.73 12.24
C TYR A 132 12.49 9.25 12.15
N ASN A 133 13.44 9.83 11.42
CA ASN A 133 13.46 11.28 11.17
C ASN A 133 12.18 11.73 10.43
N TRP A 134 11.39 12.59 11.09
CA TRP A 134 10.09 13.07 10.64
C TRP A 134 10.09 13.63 9.20
N ALA A 135 11.08 14.47 8.84
CA ALA A 135 11.15 15.07 7.52
C ALA A 135 11.46 14.02 6.44
N GLY A 136 12.30 13.04 6.75
CA GLY A 136 12.55 11.90 5.88
C GLY A 136 11.29 11.07 5.65
N VAL A 137 10.54 10.79 6.72
CA VAL A 137 9.28 10.04 6.66
C VAL A 137 8.24 10.78 5.80
N TRP A 138 8.06 12.09 6.01
CA TRP A 138 7.08 12.90 5.27
C TRP A 138 7.34 12.92 3.76
N ILE A 139 8.60 13.15 3.38
CA ILE A 139 9.01 13.15 1.97
C ILE A 139 8.81 11.74 1.38
N GLY A 140 9.29 10.70 2.07
CA GLY A 140 9.20 9.34 1.55
C GLY A 140 7.76 8.86 1.44
N ALA A 141 6.90 9.12 2.42
CA ALA A 141 5.50 8.74 2.40
C ALA A 141 4.76 9.41 1.23
N THR A 142 4.93 10.73 1.07
CA THR A 142 4.32 11.48 -0.03
C THR A 142 4.79 10.98 -1.40
N LEU A 143 6.09 10.72 -1.55
CA LEU A 143 6.63 10.15 -2.79
C LEU A 143 6.13 8.73 -3.04
N GLY A 144 6.07 7.89 -2.00
CA GLY A 144 5.56 6.52 -2.09
C GLY A 144 4.12 6.51 -2.58
N MET A 145 3.27 7.39 -2.03
CA MET A 145 1.88 7.55 -2.43
C MET A 145 1.75 7.94 -3.91
N VAL A 146 2.39 9.06 -4.29
CA VAL A 146 2.32 9.58 -5.67
C VAL A 146 2.88 8.57 -6.68
N LEU A 147 3.90 7.79 -6.31
CA LEU A 147 4.44 6.74 -7.16
C LEU A 147 3.46 5.56 -7.31
N ALA A 148 2.80 5.13 -6.23
CA ALA A 148 1.83 4.04 -6.27
C ALA A 148 0.61 4.41 -7.14
N ASP A 149 0.09 5.62 -6.96
CA ASP A 149 -0.98 6.18 -7.78
C ASP A 149 -0.54 6.44 -9.23
N GLY A 150 0.69 6.90 -9.43
CA GLY A 150 1.27 7.06 -10.77
C GLY A 150 1.33 5.75 -11.54
N VAL A 151 1.72 4.65 -10.87
CA VAL A 151 1.68 3.30 -11.42
C VAL A 151 0.24 2.88 -11.73
N ALA A 152 -0.71 3.18 -10.84
CA ALA A 152 -2.13 2.89 -11.06
C ALA A 152 -2.67 3.54 -12.32
N VAL A 153 -2.41 4.84 -12.48
CA VAL A 153 -2.87 5.63 -13.62
C VAL A 153 -2.21 5.13 -14.89
N ALA A 154 -0.91 4.85 -14.86
CA ALA A 154 -0.19 4.28 -16.01
C ALA A 154 -0.79 2.92 -16.43
N VAL A 155 -1.02 2.02 -15.47
CA VAL A 155 -1.62 0.71 -15.75
C VAL A 155 -3.07 0.83 -16.24
N GLY A 156 -3.88 1.67 -15.58
CA GLY A 156 -5.29 1.86 -15.88
C GLY A 156 -5.55 2.51 -17.23
N VAL A 157 -4.74 3.50 -17.61
CA VAL A 157 -4.89 4.22 -18.88
C VAL A 157 -4.22 3.47 -20.04
N VAL A 158 -3.03 2.89 -19.84
CA VAL A 158 -2.23 2.31 -20.94
C VAL A 158 -2.50 0.83 -21.15
N LEU A 159 -2.69 0.07 -20.07
CA LEU A 159 -2.49 -1.37 -20.15
C LEU A 159 -3.79 -2.17 -20.28
N HIS A 160 -4.96 -1.63 -19.89
CA HIS A 160 -6.22 -2.40 -19.73
C HIS A 160 -6.01 -3.75 -18.99
N LYS A 161 -4.89 -3.90 -18.27
CA LYS A 161 -4.46 -5.10 -17.58
C LYS A 161 -4.62 -4.83 -16.10
N GLN A 162 -5.30 -5.73 -15.42
CA GLN A 162 -5.41 -5.70 -13.98
C GLN A 162 -4.06 -6.09 -13.38
N LEU A 163 -3.52 -5.27 -12.47
CA LEU A 163 -2.43 -5.73 -11.62
C LEU A 163 -2.94 -6.94 -10.83
N PRO A 164 -2.11 -7.96 -10.56
CA PRO A 164 -2.50 -9.09 -9.73
C PRO A 164 -2.69 -8.60 -8.29
N GLU A 165 -3.88 -8.08 -8.00
CA GLU A 165 -4.27 -7.44 -6.74
C GLU A 165 -3.95 -8.33 -5.54
N ARG A 166 -4.18 -9.64 -5.67
CA ARG A 166 -3.84 -10.66 -4.66
C ARG A 166 -2.34 -10.73 -4.35
N PHE A 167 -1.47 -10.51 -5.34
CA PHE A 167 -0.02 -10.51 -5.10
C PHE A 167 0.41 -9.26 -4.34
N LEU A 168 -0.14 -8.10 -4.70
CA LEU A 168 0.15 -6.81 -4.07
C LEU A 168 -0.29 -6.79 -2.61
N HIS A 169 -1.53 -7.21 -2.32
CA HIS A 169 -2.03 -7.33 -0.96
C HIS A 169 -1.20 -8.30 -0.10
N ARG A 170 -0.77 -9.46 -0.65
CA ARG A 170 0.12 -10.38 0.07
C ARG A 170 1.48 -9.75 0.36
N ALA A 171 2.04 -9.00 -0.59
CA ALA A 171 3.31 -8.32 -0.39
C ALA A 171 3.21 -7.24 0.70
N ALA A 172 2.14 -6.43 0.68
CA ALA A 172 1.84 -5.45 1.72
C ALA A 172 1.67 -6.10 3.11
N ALA A 173 0.91 -7.20 3.19
CA ALA A 173 0.72 -7.95 4.43
C ALA A 173 2.03 -8.51 5.00
N VAL A 174 2.90 -9.05 4.13
CA VAL A 174 4.24 -9.50 4.55
C VAL A 174 5.09 -8.34 5.04
N LEU A 175 5.02 -7.18 4.37
CA LEU A 175 5.77 -6.00 4.80
C LEU A 175 5.31 -5.53 6.19
N PHE A 176 4.00 -5.42 6.40
CA PHE A 176 3.45 -5.09 7.72
C PHE A 176 3.84 -6.12 8.79
N LEU A 177 3.87 -7.41 8.46
CA LEU A 177 4.33 -8.45 9.36
C LEU A 177 5.81 -8.24 9.76
N LEU A 178 6.66 -7.93 8.78
CA LEU A 178 8.09 -7.68 9.03
C LEU A 178 8.30 -6.46 9.94
N PHE A 179 7.62 -5.35 9.70
CA PHE A 179 7.69 -4.17 10.56
C PHE A 179 7.13 -4.42 11.96
N GLY A 180 5.98 -5.10 12.05
CA GLY A 180 5.35 -5.42 13.33
C GLY A 180 6.24 -6.29 14.21
N LEU A 181 6.86 -7.34 13.62
CA LEU A 181 7.80 -8.20 14.35
C LEU A 181 9.10 -7.48 14.68
N TRP A 182 9.61 -6.63 13.78
CA TRP A 182 10.78 -5.82 14.08
C TRP A 182 10.52 -4.90 15.28
N MET A 183 9.45 -4.11 15.27
CA MET A 183 9.10 -3.22 16.37
C MET A 183 8.84 -3.97 17.68
N LEU A 184 8.23 -5.16 17.61
CA LEU A 184 7.99 -6.00 18.79
C LEU A 184 9.29 -6.50 19.42
N PHE A 185 10.14 -7.17 18.64
CA PHE A 185 11.33 -7.81 19.18
C PHE A 185 12.47 -6.83 19.43
N ASN A 186 12.70 -5.88 18.51
CA ASN A 186 13.77 -4.90 18.64
C ASN A 186 13.37 -3.75 19.56
N GLY A 187 12.22 -3.12 19.31
CA GLY A 187 11.82 -1.89 19.99
C GLY A 187 11.18 -2.15 21.36
N ALA A 188 10.20 -3.06 21.44
CA ALA A 188 9.46 -3.31 22.68
C ALA A 188 10.21 -4.25 23.65
N LEU A 189 10.76 -5.36 23.15
CA LEU A 189 11.40 -6.41 23.96
C LEU A 189 12.92 -6.25 24.13
N GLY A 190 13.60 -5.53 23.23
CA GLY A 190 15.06 -5.37 23.24
C GLY A 190 15.86 -6.61 22.80
N TRP A 191 15.21 -7.59 22.16
CA TRP A 191 15.84 -8.82 21.68
C TRP A 191 16.38 -8.66 20.25
N HIS A 192 17.44 -7.87 20.11
CA HIS A 192 18.01 -7.49 18.80
C HIS A 192 18.36 -8.69 17.90
N LEU A 193 19.01 -9.72 18.44
CA LEU A 193 19.37 -10.92 17.68
C LEU A 193 18.14 -11.71 17.21
N ALA A 194 17.14 -11.83 18.08
CA ALA A 194 15.89 -12.50 17.73
C ALA A 194 15.13 -11.69 16.66
N ALA A 195 15.11 -10.36 16.76
CA ALA A 195 14.49 -9.50 15.77
C ALA A 195 15.11 -9.70 14.39
N ILE A 196 16.45 -9.70 14.28
CA ILE A 196 17.16 -9.93 13.02
C ILE A 196 16.88 -11.34 12.50
N ALA A 197 17.00 -12.36 13.35
CA ALA A 197 16.80 -13.75 12.94
C ALA A 197 15.38 -14.01 12.42
N ILE A 198 14.36 -13.54 13.14
CA ILE A 198 12.95 -13.76 12.81
C ILE A 198 12.57 -12.99 11.54
N THR A 199 12.93 -11.71 11.45
CA THR A 199 12.60 -10.89 10.27
C THR A 199 13.35 -11.36 9.02
N ALA A 200 14.63 -11.73 9.13
CA ALA A 200 15.40 -12.29 8.02
C ALA A 200 14.83 -13.64 7.55
N ALA A 201 14.43 -14.52 8.48
CA ALA A 201 13.82 -15.80 8.13
C ALA A 201 12.50 -15.61 7.37
N ILE A 202 11.62 -14.73 7.85
CA ILE A 202 10.33 -14.45 7.20
C ILE A 202 10.54 -13.79 5.83
N ALA A 203 11.45 -12.83 5.73
CA ALA A 203 11.79 -12.19 4.46
C ALA A 203 12.33 -13.22 3.45
N ALA A 204 13.22 -14.12 3.88
CA ALA A 204 13.74 -15.19 3.02
C ALA A 204 12.63 -16.14 2.54
N VAL A 205 11.74 -16.57 3.44
CA VAL A 205 10.59 -17.42 3.08
C VAL A 205 9.67 -16.72 2.10
N ALA A 206 9.36 -15.43 2.32
CA ALA A 206 8.52 -14.65 1.42
C ALA A 206 9.14 -14.49 0.02
N VAL A 207 10.45 -14.22 -0.04
CA VAL A 207 11.19 -14.13 -1.31
C VAL A 207 11.17 -15.48 -2.03
N ILE A 208 11.47 -16.58 -1.34
CA ILE A 208 11.45 -17.93 -1.92
C ILE A 208 10.04 -18.26 -2.44
N ALA A 209 9.00 -18.02 -1.65
CA ALA A 209 7.62 -18.25 -2.05
C ALA A 209 7.23 -17.43 -3.28
N GLY A 210 7.63 -16.16 -3.33
CA GLY A 210 7.43 -15.28 -4.49
C GLY A 210 8.13 -15.80 -5.74
N VAL A 211 9.40 -16.19 -5.64
CA VAL A 211 10.17 -16.77 -6.75
C VAL A 211 9.53 -18.06 -7.25
N VAL A 212 9.14 -18.96 -6.34
CA VAL A 212 8.46 -20.21 -6.69
C VAL A 212 7.12 -19.94 -7.37
N ALA A 213 6.34 -18.98 -6.89
CA ALA A 213 5.07 -18.60 -7.51
C ALA A 213 5.28 -18.07 -8.94
N VAL A 214 6.26 -17.20 -9.16
CA VAL A 214 6.61 -16.68 -10.49
C VAL A 214 7.06 -17.81 -11.43
N ILE A 215 7.89 -18.74 -10.95
CA ILE A 215 8.33 -19.89 -11.75
C ILE A 215 7.15 -20.79 -12.12
N ARG A 216 6.22 -21.07 -11.17
CA ARG A 216 5.02 -21.87 -11.43
C ARG A 216 4.11 -21.20 -12.47
N LEU A 217 3.91 -19.89 -12.38
CA LEU A 217 3.11 -19.13 -13.35
C LEU A 217 3.72 -19.18 -14.76
N ARG A 218 5.05 -19.10 -14.88
CA ARG A 218 5.73 -19.22 -16.18
C ARG A 218 5.71 -20.64 -16.76
N ARG A 219 5.58 -21.65 -15.91
CA ARG A 219 5.57 -23.07 -16.30
C ARG A 219 4.17 -23.66 -16.52
N ALA A 220 3.11 -22.88 -16.26
CA ALA A 220 1.75 -23.35 -16.49
C ALA A 220 1.53 -23.60 -18.00
N PRO A 221 1.09 -24.80 -18.41
CA PRO A 221 0.79 -25.09 -19.81
C PRO A 221 -0.36 -24.19 -20.31
N ALA A 222 -0.32 -23.82 -21.59
CA ALA A 222 -1.39 -23.04 -22.20
C ALA A 222 -2.73 -23.78 -22.06
N PRO A 223 -3.84 -23.07 -21.79
CA PRO A 223 -5.15 -23.71 -21.69
C PRO A 223 -5.45 -24.45 -23.00
N GLU A 224 -5.82 -25.73 -22.90
CA GLU A 224 -6.27 -26.52 -24.06
C GLU A 224 -7.46 -25.80 -24.70
N VAL A 225 -7.27 -25.36 -25.95
CA VAL A 225 -8.37 -24.92 -26.79
C VAL A 225 -9.21 -26.15 -27.07
N GLY A 226 -10.32 -26.30 -26.32
CA GLY A 226 -11.31 -27.34 -26.57
C GLY A 226 -11.80 -27.27 -28.02
N PRO A 227 -12.24 -28.39 -28.62
CA PRO A 227 -12.63 -28.43 -30.03
C PRO A 227 -13.66 -27.34 -30.32
N MET A 228 -13.37 -26.48 -31.30
CA MET A 228 -14.33 -25.50 -31.80
C MET A 228 -15.54 -26.27 -32.31
N GLU A 229 -16.68 -26.17 -31.61
CA GLU A 229 -17.96 -26.64 -32.14
C GLU A 229 -18.18 -25.96 -33.50
N PRO A 230 -18.46 -26.73 -34.57
CA PRO A 230 -18.68 -26.15 -35.88
C PRO A 230 -19.91 -25.24 -35.82
N SER A 231 -19.72 -23.98 -36.22
CA SER A 231 -20.78 -22.99 -36.35
C SER A 231 -21.91 -23.57 -37.20
N PRO A 232 -23.18 -23.53 -36.75
CA PRO A 232 -24.30 -23.98 -37.57
C PRO A 232 -24.41 -23.04 -38.76
N ASP A 233 -24.19 -23.60 -39.94
CA ASP A 233 -24.33 -22.94 -41.23
C ASP A 233 -25.76 -22.39 -41.35
N ARG A 234 -25.91 -21.07 -41.44
CA ARG A 234 -27.20 -20.42 -41.68
C ARG A 234 -27.31 -20.13 -43.18
N SER A 235 -27.82 -21.12 -43.91
CA SER A 235 -28.40 -20.99 -45.26
C SER A 235 -29.77 -20.32 -45.20
#